data_AF-A0AAJ2NTG5-F1
#
_entry.id   AF-A0AAJ2NTG5-F1
#
_cell.length_a   1.000
_cell.length_b   1.000
_cell.length_c   1.000
_cell.angle_alpha   90.00
_cell.angle_beta   90.00
_cell.angle_gamma   90.00
#
_symmetry.space_group_name_H-M   'P 1'
#
loop_
_entity.id
_entity.type
_entity.pdbx_description
1 polymer ?
#
loop_
_entity_poly.entity_id
_entity_poly.type
_entity_poly.pdbx_seq_one_letter_code
_entity_poly.pdbx_strand_id
1 'polypeptide(L)'
;NQYIDYLAAYGPIITGHAHPHITEAIKQAAETGVLYGTPTPHEVKFAKMLKEAIPSLDKVRFVNSGTEAVMTTIRVARAYTGRDKI
;
A
#
# COMPACT_ATOMS: atom_id res chain seq x y z
N ASN A 1 -0.97 -27.57 -18.80
CA ASN A 1 0.13 -27.62 -17.81
C ASN A 1 -0.33 -26.96 -16.53
N GLN A 2 0.20 -27.43 -15.40
CA GLN A 2 0.05 -26.82 -14.07
C GLN A 2 1.45 -26.58 -13.52
N TYR A 3 1.65 -25.48 -12.79
CA TYR A 3 2.95 -25.08 -12.28
C TYR A 3 2.84 -24.76 -10.79
N ILE A 4 3.91 -25.03 -10.05
CA ILE A 4 4.11 -24.51 -8.70
C ILE A 4 4.76 -23.14 -8.85
N ASP A 5 4.08 -22.09 -8.40
CA ASP A 5 4.56 -20.71 -8.53
C ASP A 5 5.46 -20.34 -7.35
N TYR A 6 6.77 -20.25 -7.61
CA TYR A 6 7.77 -19.74 -6.67
C TYR A 6 8.07 -18.23 -6.86
N LEU A 7 7.53 -17.60 -7.91
CA LEU A 7 7.76 -16.20 -8.22
C LEU A 7 6.85 -15.29 -7.38
N ALA A 8 5.61 -15.71 -7.14
CA ALA A 8 4.63 -15.00 -6.30
C ALA A 8 4.49 -13.51 -6.65
N ALA A 9 4.46 -13.22 -7.96
CA ALA A 9 4.46 -11.87 -8.54
C ALA A 9 5.57 -10.94 -8.01
N TYR A 10 6.76 -11.49 -7.76
CA TYR A 10 7.91 -10.76 -7.18
C TYR A 10 7.69 -10.33 -5.71
N GLY A 11 6.78 -10.99 -4.98
CA GLY A 11 6.59 -10.83 -3.53
C GLY A 11 5.22 -10.39 -2.98
N PRO A 12 4.34 -9.65 -3.68
CA PRO A 12 3.10 -9.14 -3.09
C PRO A 12 2.06 -10.24 -2.79
N ILE A 13 2.20 -11.42 -3.40
CA ILE A 13 1.32 -12.57 -3.17
C ILE A 13 1.86 -13.43 -2.00
N ILE A 14 2.17 -12.78 -0.87
CA ILE A 14 2.81 -13.45 0.27
C ILE A 14 1.94 -14.55 0.91
N THR A 15 0.60 -14.44 0.76
CA THR A 15 -0.37 -15.43 1.27
C THR A 15 -0.81 -16.46 0.23
N GLY A 16 -0.18 -16.49 -0.94
CA GLY A 16 -0.60 -17.34 -2.06
C GLY A 16 -1.80 -16.80 -2.87
N HIS A 17 -2.04 -17.44 -4.01
CA HIS A 17 -3.09 -17.06 -4.95
C HIS A 17 -4.49 -17.27 -4.36
N ALA A 18 -5.37 -16.27 -4.50
CA ALA A 18 -6.78 -16.32 -4.09
C ALA A 18 -7.01 -16.75 -2.62
N HIS A 19 -6.19 -16.24 -1.69
CA HIS A 19 -6.38 -16.49 -0.27
C HIS A 19 -7.81 -16.11 0.18
N PRO A 20 -8.61 -17.02 0.76
CA PRO A 20 -10.05 -16.84 0.96
C PRO A 20 -10.41 -15.54 1.70
N HIS A 21 -9.66 -15.20 2.75
CA HIS A 21 -9.89 -13.98 3.52
C HIS A 21 -9.67 -12.69 2.69
N ILE A 22 -8.66 -12.69 1.81
CA ILE A 22 -8.35 -11.52 0.98
C ILE A 22 -9.39 -11.39 -0.13
N THR A 23 -9.74 -12.51 -0.77
CA THR A 23 -10.79 -12.54 -1.80
C THR A 23 -12.12 -12.02 -1.26
N GLU A 24 -12.51 -12.42 -0.06
CA GLU A 24 -13.74 -11.95 0.57
C GLU A 24 -13.69 -10.44 0.88
N ALA A 25 -12.59 -9.95 1.45
CA ALA A 25 -12.42 -8.52 1.71
C ALA A 25 -12.50 -7.67 0.43
N ILE A 26 -11.95 -8.15 -0.68
CA ILE A 26 -12.03 -7.47 -1.98
C ILE A 26 -13.48 -7.43 -2.49
N LYS A 27 -14.22 -8.55 -2.40
CA LYS A 27 -15.62 -8.61 -2.81
C LYS A 27 -16.48 -7.61 -2.04
N GLN A 28 -16.37 -7.60 -0.71
CA GLN A 28 -17.10 -6.68 0.15
C GLN A 28 -16.80 -5.21 -0.20
N ALA A 29 -15.52 -4.87 -0.41
CA ALA A 29 -15.14 -3.51 -0.80
C ALA A 29 -15.73 -3.11 -2.18
N ALA A 30 -15.78 -4.05 -3.12
CA ALA A 30 -16.37 -3.82 -4.44
C ALA A 30 -17.90 -3.58 -4.37
N GLU A 31 -18.59 -4.23 -3.43
CA GLU A 31 -20.03 -4.06 -3.22
C GLU A 31 -20.39 -2.72 -2.58
N THR A 32 -19.55 -2.20 -1.67
CA THR A 32 -19.82 -0.94 -0.97
C THR A 32 -19.38 0.29 -1.77
N GLY A 33 -18.44 0.13 -2.70
CA GLY A 33 -17.85 1.20 -3.51
C GLY A 33 -16.35 1.37 -3.23
N VAL A 34 -15.57 1.58 -4.29
CA VAL A 34 -14.10 1.54 -4.24
C VAL A 34 -13.41 2.90 -4.27
N LEU A 35 -14.09 3.94 -4.75
CA LEU A 35 -13.51 5.29 -4.92
C LEU A 35 -14.59 6.35 -4.78
N TYR A 36 -14.51 7.17 -3.73
CA TYR A 36 -15.49 8.23 -3.45
C TYR A 36 -14.95 9.65 -3.67
N GLY A 37 -13.65 9.80 -3.95
CA GLY A 37 -13.00 11.11 -4.05
C GLY A 37 -12.96 11.89 -2.72
N THR A 38 -13.32 11.24 -1.62
CA THR A 38 -13.38 11.80 -0.26
C THR A 38 -12.76 10.83 0.75
N PRO A 39 -12.32 11.32 1.92
CA PRO A 39 -11.76 10.49 2.98
C PRO A 39 -12.73 9.38 3.43
N THR A 40 -12.20 8.20 3.75
CA THR A 40 -12.98 7.07 4.27
C THR A 40 -12.42 6.56 5.60
N PRO A 41 -13.23 5.86 6.43
CA PRO A 41 -12.70 5.21 7.63
C PRO A 41 -11.61 4.16 7.34
N HIS A 42 -11.59 3.58 6.14
CA HIS A 42 -10.65 2.53 5.74
C HIS A 42 -9.19 3.02 5.72
N GLU A 43 -8.93 4.20 5.17
CA GLU A 43 -7.57 4.78 5.14
C GLU A 43 -7.04 5.08 6.55
N VAL A 44 -7.91 5.55 7.46
CA VAL A 44 -7.54 5.80 8.86
C VAL A 44 -7.24 4.49 9.59
N LYS A 45 -8.07 3.47 9.39
CA LYS A 45 -7.84 2.13 9.97
C LYS A 45 -6.51 1.56 9.50
N PHE A 46 -6.24 1.63 8.20
CA PHE A 46 -5.00 1.10 7.63
C PHE A 46 -3.76 1.89 8.11
N ALA A 47 -3.84 3.22 8.16
CA ALA A 47 -2.77 4.06 8.69
C ALA A 47 -2.42 3.73 10.15
N LYS A 48 -3.41 3.42 11.00
CA LYS A 48 -3.18 2.99 12.38
C LYS A 48 -2.44 1.65 12.45
N MET A 49 -2.87 0.67 11.66
CA MET A 49 -2.20 -0.64 11.57
C MET A 49 -0.73 -0.49 11.14
N LEU A 50 -0.44 0.42 10.20
CA LEU A 50 0.95 0.70 9.78
C LEU A 50 1.78 1.33 10.90
N LYS A 51 1.21 2.25 11.68
CA LYS A 51 1.90 2.87 12.82
C LYS A 51 2.18 1.87 13.95
N GLU A 52 1.27 0.93 14.17
CA GLU A 52 1.48 -0.18 15.11
C GLU A 52 2.58 -1.13 14.62
N ALA A 53 2.62 -1.45 13.33
CA ALA A 53 3.63 -2.34 12.74
C ALA A 53 5.01 -1.67 12.57
N ILE A 54 5.06 -0.35 12.39
CA ILE A 54 6.29 0.43 12.16
C ILE A 54 6.32 1.58 13.17
N PRO A 55 6.85 1.38 14.40
CA PRO A 55 6.76 2.39 15.48
C PRO A 55 7.42 3.74 15.17
N SER A 56 8.38 3.78 14.25
CA SER A 56 9.04 5.03 13.81
C SER A 56 8.22 5.82 12.79
N LEU A 57 7.12 5.27 12.26
CA LEU A 57 6.23 5.94 11.33
C LEU A 57 5.33 6.94 12.06
N ASP A 58 5.61 8.24 11.95
CA ASP A 58 4.74 9.26 12.55
C ASP A 58 3.53 9.59 11.66
N LYS A 59 3.77 9.82 10.36
CA LYS A 59 2.76 10.15 9.34
C LYS A 59 2.92 9.27 8.10
N VAL A 60 1.82 9.04 7.40
CA VAL A 60 1.79 8.25 6.16
C VAL A 60 0.97 8.96 5.09
N ARG A 61 1.39 8.80 3.83
CA ARG A 61 0.64 9.18 2.64
C ARG A 61 0.60 7.97 1.70
N PHE A 62 -0.60 7.57 1.31
CA PHE A 62 -0.78 6.47 0.35
C PHE A 62 -0.60 6.95 -1.10
N VAL A 63 -0.09 6.04 -1.93
CA VAL A 63 0.14 6.20 -3.37
C VAL A 63 -0.12 4.83 -4.04
N ASN A 64 -0.18 4.77 -5.37
CA ASN A 64 -0.63 3.59 -6.08
C ASN A 64 0.50 2.60 -6.42
N SER A 65 1.76 3.03 -6.30
CA SER A 65 2.90 2.17 -6.61
C SER A 65 4.14 2.50 -5.77
N GLY A 66 5.08 1.55 -5.71
CA GLY A 66 6.39 1.76 -5.11
C GLY A 66 7.19 2.86 -5.83
N THR A 67 7.09 2.95 -7.16
CA THR A 67 7.75 4.00 -7.95
C THR A 67 7.24 5.39 -7.56
N GLU A 68 5.92 5.57 -7.43
CA GLU A 68 5.34 6.83 -6.96
C GLU A 68 5.77 7.15 -5.52
N ALA A 69 5.86 6.14 -4.66
CA ALA A 69 6.30 6.33 -3.27
C ALA A 69 7.72 6.88 -3.23
N VAL A 70 8.65 6.24 -3.94
CA VAL A 70 10.06 6.68 -3.98
C VAL A 70 10.19 8.05 -4.64
N MET A 71 9.52 8.29 -5.76
CA MET A 71 9.51 9.59 -6.43
C MET A 71 9.00 10.71 -5.51
N THR A 72 7.92 10.44 -4.76
CA THR A 72 7.34 11.39 -3.82
C THR A 72 8.30 11.67 -2.66
N THR A 73 8.91 10.63 -2.09
CA THR A 73 9.89 10.77 -1.01
C THR A 73 11.11 11.58 -1.43
N ILE A 74 11.64 11.35 -2.63
CA ILE A 74 12.74 12.14 -3.19
C ILE A 74 12.36 13.63 -3.26
N ARG A 75 11.15 13.95 -3.73
CA ARG A 75 10.67 15.34 -3.81
C ARG A 75 10.55 15.98 -2.43
N VAL A 76 10.01 15.25 -1.45
CA VAL A 76 9.90 15.72 -0.05
C VAL A 76 11.29 15.96 0.54
N ALA A 77 12.24 15.04 0.36
CA ALA A 77 13.61 15.17 0.87
C ALA A 77 14.32 16.40 0.30
N ARG A 78 14.24 16.64 -1.03
CA ARG A 78 14.81 17.84 -1.66
C ARG A 78 14.15 19.12 -1.16
N ALA A 79 12.81 19.15 -1.10
CA ALA A 79 12.08 20.33 -0.64
C ALA A 79 12.39 20.68 0.83
N TYR A 80 12.57 19.67 1.68
CA TYR A 80 12.93 19.86 3.08
C TYR A 80 14.38 20.32 3.28
N THR A 81 15.33 19.77 2.49
CA THR A 81 16.77 20.01 2.69
C THR A 81 17.36 21.11 1.82
N GLY A 82 16.70 21.50 0.74
CA GLY A 82 17.22 22.42 -0.28
C GLY A 82 18.38 21.85 -1.12
N ARG A 83 18.60 20.53 -1.10
CA ARG A 83 19.71 19.88 -1.82
C ARG A 83 19.20 19.22 -3.11
N ASP A 84 20.00 19.29 -4.17
CA ASP A 84 19.68 18.64 -5.44
C ASP A 84 20.06 17.15 -5.48
N LYS A 85 21.18 16.81 -4.82
CA LYS A 85 21.64 15.43 -4.70
C LYS A 85 20.81 14.69 -3.65
N ILE A 86 20.31 13.50 -4.04
CA ILE A 86 19.79 12.48 -3.11
C ILE A 86 20.96 11.63 -2.65
#